data_AF-A0A7G9R054-F1
#
_entry.id   AF-A0A7G9R054-F1
#
_cell.length_a   1.000
_cell.length_b   1.000
_cell.length_c   1.000
_cell.angle_alpha   90.00
_cell.angle_beta   90.00
_cell.angle_gamma   90.00
#
_symmetry.space_group_name_H-M   'P 1'
#
loop_
_entity.id
_entity.type
_entity.pdbx_description
1 polymer ?
#
loop_
_entity_poly.entity_id
_entity_poly.type
_entity_poly.pdbx_seq_one_letter_code
_entity_poly.pdbx_strand_id
1 'polypeptide(L)' 'MMYPLVRELAVDGIPVTVTCRVLKIARAPYYRWLTEPVTGADLVAAHRANALFDAHRDDPEFGYR' A
#
# COMPACT_ATOMS: atom_id res chain seq x y z
N MET A 1 3.47 7.23 1.31
CA MET A 1 2.24 8.07 1.26
C MET A 1 1.28 7.57 2.32
N MET A 2 0.58 8.45 3.05
CA MET A 2 -0.34 8.08 4.13
C MET A 2 -1.76 7.70 3.62
N TYR A 3 -1.99 7.75 2.31
CA TYR A 3 -3.30 7.53 1.68
C TYR A 3 -3.82 6.08 1.71
N PRO A 4 -2.97 5.02 1.61
CA PRO A 4 -3.41 3.64 1.81
C PRO A 4 -4.06 3.43 3.18
N LEU A 5 -3.44 3.96 4.24
CA LEU A 5 -3.99 3.92 5.60
C LEU A 5 -5.38 4.58 5.69
N VAL A 6 -5.57 5.73 5.04
CA VAL A 6 -6.88 6.41 5.02
C VAL A 6 -7.94 5.55 4.32
N ARG A 7 -7.56 4.82 3.27
CA ARG A 7 -8.46 3.91 2.56
C ARG A 7 -8.80 2.67 3.39
N GLU A 8 -7.83 2.07 4.08
CA GLU A 8 -8.05 0.93 4.98
C GLU A 8 -9.03 1.28 6.09
N LEU A 9 -8.79 2.39 6.79
CA LEU A 9 -9.68 2.86 7.85
C LEU A 9 -11.09 3.20 7.33
N ALA A 10 -11.21 3.68 6.08
CA ALA A 10 -12.50 3.92 5.45
C ALA A 10 -13.26 2.62 5.14
N VAL A 11 -12.56 1.54 4.78
CA VAL A 11 -13.15 0.19 4.64
C VAL A 11 -13.66 -0.32 6.00
N ASP A 12 -12.95 -0.01 7.08
CA ASP A 12 -13.37 -0.33 8.47
C ASP A 12 -14.48 0.60 9.01
N GLY A 13 -15.04 1.47 8.16
CA GLY A 13 -16.17 2.35 8.52
C GLY A 13 -15.76 3.66 9.19
N ILE A 14 -14.46 3.97 9.30
CA ILE A 14 -13.99 5.25 9.84
C ILE A 14 -14.11 6.34 8.78
N PRO A 15 -14.79 7.46 9.06
CA PRO A 15 -14.95 8.52 8.08
C PRO A 15 -13.60 9.12 7.62
N VAL A 16 -13.43 9.22 6.29
CA VAL A 16 -12.27 9.86 5.64
C VAL A 16 -12.00 11.28 6.18
N THR A 17 -13.07 12.00 6.55
CA THR A 17 -12.96 13.35 7.12
C THR A 17 -12.24 13.36 8.48
N VAL A 18 -12.45 12.33 9.30
CA VAL A 18 -11.82 12.18 10.62
C VAL A 18 -10.36 11.79 10.42
N THR A 19 -10.08 10.77 9.61
CA THR A 19 -8.72 10.31 9.36
C THR A 19 -7.87 11.38 8.68
N CYS A 20 -8.38 12.07 7.65
CA CYS A 20 -7.66 13.19 7.03
C CYS A 20 -7.33 14.32 8.02
N ARG A 21 -8.24 14.61 8.97
CA ARG A 21 -8.01 15.63 10.01
C ARG A 21 -6.94 15.19 11.00
N VAL A 22 -6.99 13.95 11.49
CA VAL A 22 -6.01 13.39 12.44
C VAL A 22 -4.63 13.34 11.81
N LEU A 23 -4.54 12.89 10.57
CA LEU A 23 -3.28 12.75 9.84
C LEU A 23 -2.80 14.06 9.21
N LYS A 24 -3.54 15.17 9.40
CA LYS A 24 -3.25 16.52 8.87
C LYS A 24 -2.98 16.54 7.36
N ILE A 25 -3.76 15.76 6.61
CA ILE A 25 -3.69 15.71 5.15
C ILE A 25 -4.91 16.37 4.50
N ALA A 26 -4.72 16.97 3.34
CA ALA A 26 -5.82 17.53 2.57
C ALA A 26 -6.66 16.40 1.92
N ARG A 27 -7.99 16.58 1.87
CA ARG A 27 -8.91 15.63 1.22
C ARG A 27 -8.77 15.62 -0.31
N ALA A 28 -8.49 16.76 -0.92
CA ALA A 28 -8.36 16.89 -2.36
C ALA A 28 -7.29 15.96 -2.98
N PRO A 29 -6.04 15.92 -2.47
CA PRO A 29 -5.05 14.98 -3.00
C PRO A 29 -5.36 13.52 -2.66
N TYR A 30 -6.07 13.23 -1.56
CA TYR A 30 -6.56 11.87 -1.27
C TYR A 30 -7.54 11.38 -2.34
N TYR A 31 -8.53 12.20 -2.69
CA TYR A 31 -9.49 11.84 -3.75
C TYR A 31 -8.84 11.77 -5.14
N ARG A 32 -7.82 12.59 -5.42
CA ARG A 32 -7.01 12.45 -6.64
C ARG A 32 -6.19 11.15 -6.63
N TRP A 33 -5.66 10.74 -5.48
CA TRP A 33 -4.94 9.48 -5.37
C TRP A 33 -5.88 8.28 -5.52
N LEU A 34 -7.14 8.37 -5.08
CA LEU A 34 -8.14 7.31 -5.26
C LEU A 34 -8.40 6.93 -6.72
N THR A 35 -8.21 7.84 -7.68
CA THR A 35 -8.38 7.52 -9.10
C THR A 35 -7.22 6.71 -9.66
N GLU A 36 -6.03 6.84 -9.08
CA GLU A 36 -4.83 6.09 -9.47
C GLU A 36 -4.00 5.76 -8.21
N PRO A 37 -4.45 4.77 -7.41
CA PRO A 37 -3.92 4.55 -6.07
C PRO A 37 -2.58 3.79 -6.08
N VAL A 38 -2.20 3.22 -7.22
CA VAL A 38 -0.96 2.48 -7.41
C VAL A 38 0.01 3.39 -8.14
N THR A 39 1.05 3.84 -7.44
CA THR A 39 2.08 4.66 -8.08
C THR A 39 3.08 3.77 -8.82
N GLY A 40 3.80 4.32 -9.81
CA GLY A 40 4.89 3.59 -10.47
C GLY A 40 5.97 3.10 -9.48
N ALA A 41 6.18 3.82 -8.38
CA ALA A 41 7.09 3.40 -7.32
C ALA A 41 6.57 2.14 -6.58
N ASP A 42 5.26 2.04 -6.35
CA ASP A 42 4.64 0.87 -5.73
C ASP A 42 4.75 -0.36 -6.66
N LEU A 43 4.57 -0.17 -7.97
CA LEU A 43 4.77 -1.23 -8.97
C LEU A 43 6.22 -1.72 -8.97
N VAL A 44 7.19 -0.81 -8.94
CA VAL A 44 8.61 -1.17 -8.88
C VAL A 44 8.94 -1.89 -7.57
N ALA A 45 8.39 -1.45 -6.43
CA ALA A 45 8.57 -2.11 -5.15
C ALA A 45 7.97 -3.52 -5.13
N ALA A 46 6.76 -3.68 -5.65
CA ALA A 46 6.11 -4.98 -5.80
C ALA A 46 6.89 -5.90 -6.75
N HIS A 47 7.39 -5.36 -7.86
CA HIS A 47 8.20 -6.13 -8.81
C HIS A 47 9.51 -6.60 -8.19
N ARG A 48 10.18 -5.76 -7.38
CA ARG A 48 11.38 -6.17 -6.63
C ARG A 48 11.08 -7.24 -5.59
N ALA A 49 9.98 -7.09 -4.85
CA ALA A 49 9.56 -8.08 -3.87
C ALA A 49 9.25 -9.43 -4.53
N ASN A 50 8.56 -9.43 -5.68
CA ASN A 50 8.29 -10.63 -6.46
C ASN A 50 9.58 -11.24 -7.02
N ALA A 51 10.49 -10.44 -7.57
CA ALA A 51 11.78 -10.93 -8.06
C ALA A 51 12.61 -11.58 -6.94
N LEU A 52 12.56 -11.01 -5.73
CA LEU A 52 13.17 -11.63 -4.55
C LEU A 52 12.47 -12.96 -4.23
N PHE A 53 11.14 -12.96 -4.13
CA PHE A 53 10.36 -14.17 -3.82
C PHE A 53 10.59 -15.29 -4.85
N ASP A 54 10.61 -14.96 -6.14
CA ASP A 54 10.85 -15.89 -7.24
C ASP A 54 12.28 -16.44 -7.18
N ALA A 55 13.28 -15.58 -6.95
CA ALA A 55 14.68 -16.02 -6.80
C ALA A 55 14.89 -16.96 -5.60
N HIS A 56 14.06 -16.87 -4.56
CA HIS A 56 14.12 -17.74 -3.38
C HIS A 56 13.21 -18.98 -3.50
N ARG A 57 12.33 -19.04 -4.52
CA ARG A 57 11.46 -20.19 -4.77
C ARG A 57 12.23 -21.41 -5.26
N ASP A 58 13.34 -21.16 -5.94
CA ASP A 58 14.22 -22.19 -6.52
C ASP A 58 15.32 -22.65 -5.55
N ASP A 59 15.32 -22.18 -4.29
CA ASP A 59 16.25 -22.63 -3.25
C ASP A 59 15.63 -23.79 -2.43
N PRO A 60 16.10 -25.05 -2.62
CA PRO A 60 15.57 -26.20 -1.92
C PRO A 60 15.89 -26.24 -0.42
N GLU A 61 16.69 -25.32 0.13
CA GLU A 61 17.12 -25.35 1.53
C GLU A 61 16.15 -24.68 2.53
N PHE A 62 15.10 -23.99 2.07
CA PHE A 62 14.11 -23.34 2.97
C PHE A 62 13.02 -24.28 3.52
N GLY A 63 13.31 -25.58 3.58
CA GLY A 63 12.57 -26.57 4.37
C GLY A 63 13.26 -26.77 5.71
N TYR A 64 13.02 -25.88 6.69
CA TYR A 64 13.25 -26.25 8.07
C TYR A 64 12.33 -27.43 8.40
N ARG A 65 12.94 -28.58 8.68
CA ARG A 65 12.31 -29.65 9.46
C ARG A 65 12.05 -29.18 10.88
#